data_AF-A0A1H9L714-F1
#
_entry.id   AF-A0A1H9L714-F1
#
_cell.length_a   1.000
_cell.length_b   1.000
_cell.length_c   1.000
_cell.angle_alpha   90.00
_cell.angle_beta   90.00
_cell.angle_gamma   90.00
#
_symmetry.space_group_name_H-M   'P 1'
#
loop_
_entity.id
_entity.type
_entity.pdbx_description
1 polymer ?
#
loop_
_entity_poly.entity_id
_entity_poly.type
_entity_poly.pdbx_seq_one_letter_code
_entity_poly.pdbx_strand_id
1 'polypeptide(L)' 'MTRTKFVKEIEHGNYQNYHVRNINGVKTPVSNPDGRDKNNLG' A
#
# COMPACT_ATOMS: atom_id res chain seq x y z
N MET A 1 -3.48 -14.08 1.44
CA MET A 1 -2.40 -13.22 2.00
C MET A 1 -2.98 -12.45 3.18
N THR A 2 -2.28 -12.37 4.32
CA THR A 2 -2.75 -11.58 5.47
C THR A 2 -2.27 -10.14 5.36
N ARG A 3 -3.00 -9.18 5.95
CA ARG A 3 -2.63 -7.76 5.96
C ARG A 3 -1.21 -7.53 6.49
N THR A 4 -0.83 -8.26 7.55
CA THR A 4 0.51 -8.22 8.14
C THR A 4 1.58 -8.75 7.20
N LYS A 5 1.31 -9.82 6.45
CA LYS A 5 2.24 -10.30 5.43
C LYS A 5 2.39 -9.27 4.31
N PHE A 6 1.28 -8.69 3.84
CA PHE A 6 1.31 -7.70 2.78
C PHE A 6 2.09 -6.43 3.16
N VAL A 7 1.89 -5.91 4.38
CA VAL A 7 2.65 -4.77 4.92
C VAL A 7 4.15 -5.07 4.91
N LYS A 8 4.57 -6.26 5.36
CA LYS A 8 5.99 -6.65 5.34
C LYS A 8 6.56 -6.68 3.93
N GLU A 9 5.85 -7.26 2.97
CA GLU A 9 6.32 -7.32 1.58
C GLU A 9 6.45 -5.93 0.94
N ILE A 10 5.56 -4.98 1.28
CA ILE A 10 5.67 -3.58 0.85
C ILE A 10 6.90 -2.92 1.49
N GLU A 11 7.12 -3.13 2.80
CA GLU A 11 8.31 -2.63 3.50
C GLU A 11 9.61 -3.22 2.96
N HIS A 12 9.57 -4.47 2.47
CA HIS A 12 10.68 -5.12 1.77
C HIS A 12 10.90 -4.61 0.34
N GLY A 13 10.01 -3.76 -0.20
CA GLY A 13 10.14 -3.21 -1.56
C GLY A 13 9.64 -4.13 -2.67
N ASN A 14 8.96 -5.23 -2.34
CA ASN A 14 8.42 -6.17 -3.33
C ASN A 14 7.20 -5.61 -4.09
N TYR A 15 6.61 -4.52 -3.57
CA TYR A 15 5.43 -3.88 -4.14
C TYR A 15 5.66 -2.37 -4.34
N GLN A 16 6.29 -2.00 -5.46
CA GLN A 16 6.67 -0.59 -5.77
C GLN A 16 5.46 0.35 -5.92
N ASN A 17 4.29 -0.17 -6.28
CA ASN A 17 3.05 0.60 -6.43
C ASN A 17 2.27 0.76 -5.12
N TYR A 18 2.84 0.33 -3.99
CA TYR A 18 2.23 0.41 -2.67
C TYR A 18 3.22 1.03 -1.68
N HIS A 19 2.67 1.63 -0.62
CA HIS A 19 3.42 2.11 0.53
C HIS A 19 2.64 1.81 1.81
N VAL A 20 3.33 1.81 2.94
CA VAL A 20 2.70 1.62 4.24
C VAL A 20 2.51 2.98 4.90
N ARG A 21 1.29 3.31 5.31
CA ARG A 21 1.01 4.47 6.16
C ARG A 21 0.72 4.03 7.59
N ASN A 22 1.14 4.85 8.55
CA ASN A 22 0.73 4.70 9.93
C ASN A 22 -0.54 5.52 10.18
N ILE A 23 -1.67 4.86 10.40
CA ILE A 23 -2.96 5.50 10.68
C ILE A 23 -3.34 5.16 12.12
N ASN A 24 -3.37 6.14 13.01
CA ASN A 24 -3.68 5.95 14.44
C ASN A 24 -2.83 4.85 15.12
N GLY A 25 -1.54 4.73 14.76
CA GLY A 25 -0.65 3.69 15.30
C GLY A 25 -0.73 2.34 14.59
N VAL A 26 -1.59 2.19 13.57
CA VAL A 26 -1.75 0.97 12.79
C VAL A 26 -1.11 1.09 11.42
N LYS A 27 -0.12 0.23 11.14
CA LYS A 27 0.47 0.07 9.80
C LYS A 27 -0.60 -0.43 8.81
N THR A 28 -0.93 0.42 7.86
CA THR A 28 -1.96 0.19 6.84
C THR A 28 -1.30 0.24 5.46
N PRO A 29 -1.45 -0.83 4.65
CA PRO A 29 -0.96 -0.81 3.28
C PRO A 29 -1.88 0.05 2.41
N VAL A 30 -1.30 0.92 1.58
CA VAL A 30 -2.02 1.84 0.69
C VAL A 30 -1.38 1.83 -0.70
N SER A 31 -2.19 1.98 -1.73
CA SER A 31 -1.74 2.07 -3.13
C SER A 31 -1.26 3.47 -3.48
N ASN A 32 -0.35 3.55 -4.44
CA ASN A 32 0.07 4.81 -5.04
C ASN A 32 -0.97 5.29 -6.06
N PRO A 33 -1.14 6.61 -6.19
CA PRO A 33 -1.85 7.19 -7.32
C PRO A 33 -1.20 6.80 -8.63
N ASP A 34 -1.99 6.62 -9.69
CA ASP A 34 -1.51 6.13 -10.99
C ASP A 34 -1.96 6.98 -12.18
N GLY A 35 -2.65 8.10 -11.93
CA GLY A 35 -3.09 9.06 -12.94
C GLY A 35 -4.19 8.52 -13.86
N ARG A 36 -4.83 7.39 -13.51
CA ARG A 36 -5.85 6.76 -14.36
C ARG A 36 -7.25 7.04 -13.84
N ASP A 37 -8.03 7.75 -14.65
CA ASP A 37 -9.45 8.02 -14.37
C ASP A 37 -10.34 6.76 -14.31
N LYS A 38 -9.81 5.60 -14.74
CA LYS A 38 -10.54 4.33 -14.80
C LYS A 38 -10.55 3.57 -13.48
N ASN A 39 -9.83 4.04 -12.46
CA ASN A 39 -9.82 3.43 -11.14
C ASN A 39 -9.84 4.51 -10.04
N ASN A 40 -9.95 4.09 -8.79
CA ASN A 40 -9.97 4.97 -7.63
C ASN A 40 -8.56 5.33 -7.12
N LEU A 41 -7.54 5.27 -7.98
CA LEU A 41 -6.16 5.56 -7.60
C LEU A 41 -5.75 7.00 -7.96
N GLY A 42 -6.39 7.62 -8.96
CA GLY A 42 -6.28 9.06 -9.22
C GLY A 42 -4.96 9.49 -9.86
#